data_AF-U9TKK2-F1
#
_entry.id   AF-U9TKK2-F1
#
_cell.length_a   1.000
_cell.length_b   1.000
_cell.length_c   1.000
_cell.angle_alpha   90.00
_cell.angle_beta   90.00
_cell.angle_gamma   90.00
#
_symmetry.space_group_name_H-M   'P 1'
#
loop_
_entity.id
_entity.type
_entity.pdbx_description
1 polymer ?
#
loop_
_entity_poly.entity_id
_entity_poly.type
_entity_poly.pdbx_seq_one_letter_code
_entity_poly.pdbx_strand_id
1 'polypeptide(L)'
;MFLFELLTLGIVSTNVNIACLPLSETPTYIFIEIASTTEQYLLNSLPMAGYLLSKHLTWDIKSLKISQDITSPIQVTCNYLNLLDLNEIDTKEILFRTDDAIKEPLPVERCQNLIEKYFFNENNKDISSFRFVEIFVNVLADQLVRFSSSLFFTVDNLRLMVKETTNIRKLILKTLMDGSKDFATRSIKTREAQLESTNTEDENARLGTIVQWDDSNHLIVFFNSQTPDTISALYRDRTKVHENVKTLLKSQVIGDRTKWELDDYNSMSTDALLVKLEYLARRSTEKLNISEYALSGDNLIKMALILLRARANIPVIVCGEAGCGKTSLIAYLALMVEVQFQSLNLHAGIDEKTIMMFMDDSLEKAEKGEIWLFFDEINTCNYIGLLSDLISHRMLNGKLIHPNIRLFSACNPYRLRTKTQSEAGLTNRVKKFEERSNLVYQVKPLPDQILDYVWDYGILKPKDEYRYIQIMVEKELKNLAHPVFAELLFASQNFIRKVEEPYSVSLRDVKRAIRLVIFFYKSLHNRPAYRYGHVYPPPGNPTILTRSYVLALSLCYHSRLYEQDLRRQYRYEMGQILHNHNAFVGENMFSKIIREEQEDYIKRMQCPPNTAYNEALLENVLVMILKFTWSRFI
;
A
#
# COMPACT_ATOMS: atom_id res chain seq x y z
N MET A 1 10.89 36.90 6.49
CA MET A 1 12.14 37.46 7.07
C MET A 1 13.37 36.93 6.36
N PHE A 2 13.61 35.61 6.36
CA PHE A 2 14.77 34.99 5.68
C PHE A 2 15.05 35.52 4.25
N LEU A 3 14.06 35.52 3.35
CA LEU A 3 14.25 36.01 1.97
C LEU A 3 14.61 37.50 1.91
N PHE A 4 14.09 38.33 2.83
CA PHE A 4 14.44 39.75 2.89
C PHE A 4 15.91 39.93 3.29
N GLU A 5 16.32 39.24 4.35
CA GLU A 5 17.71 39.26 4.82
C GLU A 5 18.69 38.79 3.73
N LEU A 6 18.38 37.66 3.08
CA LEU A 6 19.23 37.11 2.03
C LEU A 6 19.31 38.02 0.79
N LEU A 7 18.17 38.47 0.26
CA LEU A 7 18.12 39.15 -1.04
C LEU A 7 18.44 40.65 -0.94
N THR A 8 18.10 41.29 0.18
CA THR A 8 18.27 42.74 0.35
C THR A 8 19.54 43.06 1.12
N LEU A 9 19.81 42.34 2.21
CA LEU A 9 21.00 42.60 3.03
C LEU A 9 22.21 41.79 2.56
N GLY A 10 21.99 40.74 1.78
CA GLY A 10 23.05 39.81 1.39
C GLY A 10 23.59 39.00 2.57
N ILE A 11 22.89 39.00 3.71
CA ILE A 11 23.36 38.42 4.97
C ILE A 11 22.17 37.77 5.66
N VAL A 12 22.34 36.53 6.12
CA VAL A 12 21.39 35.83 6.98
C VAL A 12 22.11 35.44 8.26
N SER A 13 21.44 35.59 9.41
CA SER A 13 22.02 35.23 10.70
C SER A 13 21.12 34.29 11.49
N THR A 14 21.76 33.40 12.23
CA THR A 14 21.17 32.63 13.33
C THR A 14 21.95 32.98 14.59
N ASN A 15 21.42 32.66 15.77
CA ASN A 15 22.03 33.02 17.07
C ASN A 15 23.54 32.73 17.21
N VAL A 16 24.09 31.83 16.39
CA VAL A 16 25.50 31.41 16.46
C VAL A 16 26.26 31.59 15.14
N ASN A 17 25.58 31.67 13.99
CA ASN A 17 26.23 31.67 12.67
C ASN A 17 25.70 32.80 11.79
N ILE A 18 26.59 33.46 11.06
CA ILE A 18 26.27 34.46 10.04
C ILE A 18 26.73 33.92 8.68
N ALA A 19 25.83 33.93 7.69
CA ALA A 19 26.13 33.60 6.31
C ALA A 19 25.97 34.86 5.46
N CYS A 20 26.98 35.18 4.65
CA CYS A 20 26.95 36.32 3.74
C CYS A 20 27.06 35.83 2.29
N LEU A 21 26.34 36.48 1.38
CA LEU A 21 26.57 36.31 -0.04
C LEU A 21 28.00 36.76 -0.38
N PRO A 22 28.68 36.08 -1.31
CA PRO A 22 30.05 36.42 -1.65
C PRO A 22 30.14 37.85 -2.19
N LEU A 23 31.09 38.62 -1.67
CA LEU A 23 31.54 39.89 -2.24
C LEU A 23 32.42 39.57 -3.46
N SER A 24 31.81 39.06 -4.52
CA SER A 24 32.47 38.70 -5.77
C SER A 24 32.22 39.77 -6.84
N GLU A 25 33.20 39.99 -7.72
CA GLU A 25 33.00 40.75 -8.97
C GLU A 25 31.96 40.09 -9.87
N THR A 26 31.74 38.77 -9.71
CA THR A 26 30.68 38.04 -10.39
C THR A 26 29.38 38.11 -9.59
N PRO A 27 28.26 38.55 -10.20
CA PRO A 27 26.97 38.61 -9.51
C PRO A 27 26.51 37.19 -9.13
N THR A 28 26.07 37.04 -7.88
CA THR A 28 25.42 35.79 -7.43
C THR A 28 23.98 35.76 -7.96
N TYR A 29 23.67 34.78 -8.80
CA TYR A 29 22.32 34.58 -9.32
C TYR A 29 21.50 33.72 -8.35
N ILE A 30 20.40 34.27 -7.86
CA ILE A 30 19.48 33.57 -6.95
C ILE A 30 18.17 33.33 -7.70
N PHE A 31 17.81 32.05 -7.84
CA PHE A 31 16.54 31.63 -8.41
C PHE A 31 15.63 31.16 -7.27
N ILE A 32 14.40 31.66 -7.25
CA ILE A 32 13.39 31.29 -6.25
C ILE A 32 12.25 30.63 -7.00
N GLU A 33 12.06 29.33 -6.76
CA GLU A 33 10.92 28.59 -7.27
C GLU A 33 9.79 28.67 -6.24
N ILE A 34 8.61 29.11 -6.70
CA ILE A 34 7.41 29.22 -5.87
C ILE A 34 6.33 28.38 -6.55
N ALA A 35 5.78 27.41 -5.81
CA ALA A 35 4.72 26.56 -6.32
C ALA A 35 3.45 27.36 -6.64
N SER A 36 2.81 27.05 -7.76
CA SER A 36 1.48 27.54 -8.09
C SER A 36 0.47 26.91 -7.13
N THR A 37 -0.18 27.75 -6.32
CA THR A 37 -1.22 27.35 -5.36
C THR A 37 -2.56 27.99 -5.74
N THR A 38 -3.67 27.47 -5.21
CA THR A 38 -5.01 28.06 -5.41
C THR A 38 -4.99 29.54 -5.05
N GLU A 39 -5.52 30.38 -5.95
CA GLU A 39 -5.50 31.85 -5.84
C GLU A 39 -4.09 32.46 -5.62
N GLN A 40 -3.04 31.72 -5.98
CA GLN A 40 -1.64 32.07 -5.74
C GLN A 40 -1.34 32.40 -4.27
N TYR A 41 -2.04 31.75 -3.32
CA TYR A 41 -1.89 31.98 -1.88
C TYR A 41 -0.43 32.00 -1.43
N LEU A 42 0.40 31.04 -1.85
CA LEU A 42 1.81 30.96 -1.45
C LEU A 42 2.61 32.18 -1.94
N LEU A 43 2.42 32.59 -3.20
CA LEU A 43 3.07 33.78 -3.75
C LEU A 43 2.62 35.03 -3.00
N ASN A 44 1.31 35.17 -2.75
CA ASN A 44 0.71 36.29 -2.04
C ASN A 44 1.13 36.34 -0.56
N SER A 45 1.42 35.19 0.04
CA SER A 45 1.93 35.07 1.41
C SER A 45 3.40 35.50 1.57
N LEU A 46 4.09 35.74 0.45
CA LEU A 46 5.49 36.19 0.40
C LEU A 46 5.53 37.64 -0.13
N PRO A 47 5.35 38.67 0.72
CA PRO A 47 5.32 40.07 0.28
C PRO A 47 6.50 40.50 -0.59
N MET A 48 7.70 39.95 -0.33
CA MET A 48 8.90 40.25 -1.11
C MET A 48 8.88 39.69 -2.54
N ALA A 49 8.15 38.60 -2.78
CA ALA A 49 8.11 37.95 -4.09
C ALA A 49 7.43 38.84 -5.15
N GLY A 50 6.48 39.70 -4.74
CA GLY A 50 5.84 40.67 -5.63
C GLY A 50 6.77 41.77 -6.17
N TYR A 51 7.95 41.96 -5.56
CA TYR A 51 8.97 42.94 -6.00
C TYR A 51 10.08 42.32 -6.86
N LEU A 52 10.08 41.00 -7.02
CA LEU A 52 11.08 40.29 -7.82
C LEU A 52 10.60 40.18 -9.27
N LEU A 53 11.55 40.12 -10.20
CA LEU A 53 11.26 39.72 -11.59
C LEU A 53 10.69 38.30 -11.56
N SER A 54 9.40 38.17 -11.86
CA SER A 54 8.71 36.89 -11.90
C SER A 54 8.45 36.47 -13.33
N LYS A 55 8.58 35.17 -13.58
CA LYS A 55 8.17 34.52 -14.83
C LYS A 55 7.19 33.41 -14.47
N HIS A 56 5.94 33.57 -14.85
CA HIS A 56 4.96 32.50 -14.69
C HIS A 56 5.26 31.38 -15.70
N LEU A 57 5.50 30.17 -15.20
CA LEU A 57 5.75 29.00 -16.02
C LEU A 57 4.45 28.22 -16.18
N THR A 58 4.02 28.04 -17.42
CA THR A 58 2.89 27.19 -17.78
C THR A 58 3.39 25.87 -18.33
N TRP A 59 2.61 24.81 -18.15
CA TRP A 59 2.92 23.52 -18.75
C TRP A 59 2.91 23.62 -20.29
N ASP A 60 3.94 23.08 -20.93
CA ASP A 60 4.07 23.00 -22.39
C ASP A 60 4.86 21.74 -22.75
N ILE A 61 4.31 20.90 -23.62
CA ILE A 61 4.97 19.69 -24.11
C ILE A 61 6.34 19.98 -24.75
N LYS A 62 6.52 21.16 -25.36
CA LYS A 62 7.81 21.58 -25.95
C LYS A 62 8.91 21.78 -24.90
N SER A 63 8.52 21.99 -23.65
CA SER A 63 9.44 22.08 -22.50
C SER A 63 9.86 20.71 -21.96
N LEU A 64 9.29 19.60 -22.45
CA LEU A 64 9.70 18.25 -22.07
C LEU A 64 11.13 17.99 -22.55
N LYS A 65 12.03 17.73 -21.60
CA LYS A 65 13.42 17.36 -21.88
C LYS A 65 13.49 15.90 -22.34
N ILE A 66 14.03 15.68 -23.53
CA ILE A 66 14.21 14.35 -24.11
C ILE A 66 15.68 13.95 -24.02
N SER A 67 15.99 12.87 -23.30
CA SER A 67 17.33 12.29 -23.29
C SER A 67 17.71 11.79 -24.68
N GLN A 68 18.97 12.00 -25.06
CA GLN A 68 19.55 11.49 -26.31
C GLN A 68 20.30 10.17 -26.12
N ASP A 69 20.30 9.63 -24.90
CA ASP A 69 20.72 8.24 -24.66
C ASP A 69 19.66 7.28 -25.21
N ILE A 70 20.05 6.44 -26.17
CA ILE A 70 19.18 5.49 -26.86
C ILE A 70 18.56 4.46 -25.91
N THR A 71 19.25 4.17 -24.80
CA THR A 71 18.78 3.24 -23.77
C THR A 71 17.88 3.91 -22.74
N SER A 72 17.74 5.24 -22.79
CA SER A 72 16.86 5.96 -21.89
C SER A 72 15.39 5.56 -22.10
N PRO A 73 14.57 5.57 -21.04
CA PRO A 73 13.17 5.17 -21.14
C PRO A 73 12.40 5.90 -22.24
N ILE A 74 12.62 7.21 -22.40
CA ILE A 74 11.94 8.03 -23.42
C ILE A 74 12.31 7.60 -24.83
N GLN A 75 13.58 7.27 -25.09
CA GLN A 75 14.01 6.80 -26.41
C GLN A 75 13.48 5.41 -26.71
N VAL A 76 13.49 4.50 -25.73
CA VAL A 76 12.90 3.16 -25.89
C VAL A 76 11.42 3.27 -26.27
N THR A 77 10.64 4.04 -25.50
CA THR A 77 9.23 4.25 -25.74
C THR A 77 8.98 4.90 -27.10
N CYS A 78 9.64 6.01 -27.41
CA CYS A 78 9.42 6.74 -28.66
C CYS A 78 9.80 5.92 -29.90
N ASN A 79 10.84 5.07 -29.84
CA ASN A 79 11.19 4.21 -30.97
C ASN A 79 10.08 3.19 -31.30
N TYR A 80 9.47 2.58 -30.27
CA TYR A 80 8.33 1.70 -30.47
C TYR A 80 7.07 2.45 -30.93
N LEU A 81 6.79 3.63 -30.35
CA LEU A 81 5.69 4.48 -30.81
C LEU A 81 5.89 4.92 -32.26
N ASN A 82 7.13 5.17 -32.69
CA ASN A 82 7.45 5.51 -34.07
C ASN A 82 7.15 4.34 -35.02
N LEU A 83 7.51 3.10 -34.66
CA LEU A 83 7.12 1.93 -35.45
C LEU A 83 5.61 1.72 -35.50
N LEU A 84 4.90 2.03 -34.40
CA LEU A 84 3.44 1.98 -34.39
C LEU A 84 2.84 3.04 -35.32
N ASP A 85 3.42 4.24 -35.34
CA ASP A 85 2.99 5.36 -36.17
C ASP A 85 3.21 5.08 -37.67
N LEU A 86 4.33 4.44 -38.01
CA LEU A 86 4.67 3.98 -39.37
C LEU A 86 3.99 2.66 -39.75
N ASN A 87 3.31 2.00 -38.81
CA ASN A 87 2.69 0.68 -38.98
C ASN A 87 3.70 -0.44 -39.37
N GLU A 88 4.92 -0.37 -38.85
CA GLU A 88 6.04 -1.30 -39.12
C GLU A 88 6.32 -2.28 -37.98
N ILE A 89 5.57 -2.21 -36.86
CA ILE A 89 5.85 -2.99 -35.65
C ILE A 89 5.82 -4.52 -35.84
N ASP A 90 5.02 -5.02 -36.78
CA ASP A 90 4.88 -6.45 -37.08
C ASP A 90 5.90 -6.93 -38.13
N THR A 91 6.67 -6.03 -38.75
CA THR A 91 7.66 -6.35 -39.79
C THR A 91 9.10 -6.04 -39.37
N LYS A 92 9.27 -5.15 -38.39
CA LYS A 92 10.58 -4.68 -37.94
C LYS A 92 10.80 -4.92 -36.45
N GLU A 93 12.02 -5.29 -36.12
CA GLU A 93 12.48 -5.45 -34.74
C GLU A 93 13.33 -4.25 -34.31
N ILE A 94 13.32 -4.02 -33.01
CA ILE A 94 14.19 -3.04 -32.36
C ILE A 94 14.94 -3.79 -31.28
N LEU A 95 16.26 -3.58 -31.24
CA LEU A 95 17.14 -4.07 -30.19
C LEU A 95 17.79 -2.87 -29.50
N PHE A 96 17.93 -2.96 -28.17
CA PHE A 96 18.52 -1.90 -27.35
C PHE A 96 19.80 -2.32 -26.61
N ARG A 97 20.15 -3.62 -26.61
CA ARG A 97 21.19 -4.19 -25.74
C ARG A 97 22.23 -5.05 -26.46
N THR A 98 22.17 -5.16 -27.78
CA THR A 98 23.04 -6.00 -28.61
C THR A 98 23.92 -5.13 -29.52
N ASP A 99 24.91 -5.72 -30.18
CA ASP A 99 25.73 -5.02 -31.18
C ASP A 99 24.91 -4.48 -32.38
N ASP A 100 23.74 -5.09 -32.61
CA ASP A 100 22.74 -4.67 -33.59
C ASP A 100 21.71 -3.65 -33.04
N ALA A 101 22.01 -3.04 -31.90
CA ALA A 101 21.13 -2.03 -31.32
C ALA A 101 20.98 -0.80 -32.24
N ILE A 102 19.87 -0.08 -32.06
CA ILE A 102 19.68 1.23 -32.68
C ILE A 102 20.90 2.11 -32.37
N LYS A 103 21.45 2.75 -33.41
CA LYS A 103 22.67 3.56 -33.31
C LYS A 103 22.39 5.05 -33.18
N GLU A 104 21.22 5.51 -33.57
CA GLU A 104 20.84 6.92 -33.55
C GLU A 104 19.55 7.14 -32.74
N PRO A 105 19.53 8.07 -31.78
CA PRO A 105 18.33 8.43 -31.06
C PRO A 105 17.34 9.15 -31.98
N LEU A 106 16.05 9.07 -31.65
CA LEU A 106 15.05 9.87 -32.35
C LEU A 106 15.23 11.36 -32.03
N PRO A 107 15.00 12.25 -33.01
CA PRO A 107 15.03 13.69 -32.79
C PRO A 107 14.06 14.12 -31.68
N VAL A 108 14.46 15.13 -30.89
CA VAL A 108 13.69 15.66 -29.76
C VAL A 108 12.24 15.99 -30.15
N GLU A 109 12.06 16.72 -31.25
CA GLU A 109 10.74 17.13 -31.76
C GLU A 109 9.88 15.92 -32.15
N ARG A 110 10.47 14.88 -32.73
CA ARG A 110 9.75 13.65 -33.07
C ARG A 110 9.26 12.93 -31.81
N CYS A 111 10.10 12.84 -30.79
CA CYS A 111 9.71 12.26 -29.50
C CYS A 111 8.56 13.05 -28.85
N GLN A 112 8.65 14.39 -28.82
CA GLN A 112 7.59 15.25 -28.29
C GLN A 112 6.26 15.04 -29.02
N ASN A 113 6.28 15.03 -30.36
CA ASN A 113 5.07 14.78 -31.18
C ASN A 113 4.47 13.39 -30.92
N LEU A 114 5.29 12.37 -30.72
CA LEU A 114 4.82 11.01 -30.41
C LEU A 114 4.17 10.95 -29.02
N ILE A 115 4.78 11.58 -28.02
CA ILE A 115 4.19 11.64 -26.67
C ILE A 115 2.88 12.42 -26.70
N GLU A 116 2.84 13.57 -27.38
CA GLU A 116 1.61 14.34 -27.58
C GLU A 116 0.51 13.49 -28.22
N LYS A 117 0.82 12.83 -29.35
CA LYS A 117 -0.14 12.01 -30.09
C LYS A 117 -0.66 10.81 -29.30
N TYR A 118 0.23 10.11 -28.59
CA TYR A 118 -0.14 8.83 -27.97
C TYR A 118 -0.57 8.97 -26.53
N PHE A 119 -0.03 9.88 -25.73
CA PHE A 119 -0.37 10.02 -24.32
C PHE A 119 -1.51 11.03 -24.05
N PHE A 120 -1.52 12.17 -24.75
CA PHE A 120 -2.43 13.29 -24.48
C PHE A 120 -3.70 13.32 -25.37
N ASN A 121 -3.94 12.31 -26.21
CA ASN A 121 -5.09 12.28 -27.12
C ASN A 121 -6.47 12.26 -26.39
N GLU A 122 -7.49 12.80 -27.07
CA GLU A 122 -8.87 13.22 -26.74
C GLU A 122 -9.51 13.03 -25.32
N ASN A 123 -9.07 12.10 -24.48
CA ASN A 123 -9.64 11.82 -23.15
C ASN A 123 -8.79 12.30 -21.95
N ASN A 124 -7.63 12.92 -22.17
CA ASN A 124 -6.62 13.23 -21.13
C ASN A 124 -6.24 14.73 -21.06
N LYS A 125 -7.14 15.65 -21.43
CA LYS A 125 -6.82 17.09 -21.51
C LYS A 125 -6.51 17.75 -20.15
N ASP A 126 -6.92 17.14 -19.05
CA ASP A 126 -6.66 17.66 -17.68
C ASP A 126 -5.27 17.24 -17.14
N ILE A 127 -4.51 16.46 -17.90
CA ILE A 127 -3.19 15.96 -17.49
C ILE A 127 -2.13 17.01 -17.84
N SER A 128 -1.72 17.80 -16.86
CA SER A 128 -0.73 18.88 -17.02
C SER A 128 0.51 18.71 -16.13
N SER A 129 0.94 17.45 -15.90
CA SER A 129 2.13 17.13 -15.10
C SER A 129 3.12 16.28 -15.91
N PHE A 130 4.38 16.73 -15.97
CA PHE A 130 5.47 15.94 -16.55
C PHE A 130 5.70 14.63 -15.79
N ARG A 131 5.24 14.51 -14.53
CA ARG A 131 5.32 13.26 -13.77
C ARG A 131 4.47 12.16 -14.37
N PHE A 132 3.30 12.47 -14.90
CA PHE A 132 2.48 11.47 -15.57
C PHE A 132 3.13 10.97 -16.87
N VAL A 133 3.81 11.86 -17.61
CA VAL A 133 4.62 11.47 -18.77
C VAL A 133 5.77 10.56 -18.34
N GLU A 134 6.50 10.92 -17.27
CA GLU A 134 7.58 10.11 -16.71
C GLU A 134 7.09 8.71 -16.29
N ILE A 135 5.97 8.61 -15.58
CA ILE A 135 5.39 7.33 -15.18
C ILE A 135 4.99 6.48 -16.40
N PHE A 136 4.29 7.08 -17.36
CA PHE A 136 3.89 6.40 -18.60
C PHE A 136 5.11 5.86 -19.36
N VAL A 137 6.11 6.70 -19.57
CA VAL A 137 7.33 6.38 -20.31
C VAL A 137 8.14 5.30 -19.59
N ASN A 138 8.41 5.46 -18.30
CA ASN A 138 9.28 4.52 -17.57
C ASN A 138 8.64 3.14 -17.42
N VAL A 139 7.34 3.07 -17.14
CA VAL A 139 6.62 1.79 -17.04
C VAL A 139 6.56 1.10 -18.40
N LEU A 140 6.23 1.84 -19.47
CA LEU A 140 6.18 1.28 -20.81
C LEU A 140 7.58 0.83 -21.27
N ALA A 141 8.61 1.62 -21.03
CA ALA A 141 9.98 1.30 -21.40
C ALA A 141 10.49 0.01 -20.75
N ASP A 142 10.27 -0.21 -19.43
CA ASP A 142 10.68 -1.47 -18.78
C ASP A 142 10.04 -2.69 -19.47
N GLN A 143 8.77 -2.59 -19.85
CA GLN A 143 8.08 -3.67 -20.57
C GLN A 143 8.57 -3.83 -22.01
N LEU A 144 8.86 -2.74 -22.70
CA LEU A 144 9.36 -2.75 -24.08
C LEU A 144 10.78 -3.29 -24.20
N VAL A 145 11.64 -3.03 -23.22
CA VAL A 145 12.97 -3.64 -23.18
C VAL A 145 12.85 -5.16 -23.05
N ARG A 146 11.92 -5.66 -22.23
CA ARG A 146 11.65 -7.11 -22.11
C ARG A 146 11.05 -7.67 -23.39
N PHE A 147 10.13 -6.94 -24.01
CA PHE A 147 9.55 -7.30 -25.30
C PHE A 147 10.62 -7.43 -26.40
N SER A 148 11.57 -6.49 -26.46
CA SER A 148 12.70 -6.57 -27.40
C SER A 148 13.65 -7.74 -27.14
N SER A 149 13.74 -8.19 -25.88
CA SER A 149 14.63 -9.28 -25.47
C SER A 149 13.97 -10.66 -25.57
N SER A 150 12.67 -10.72 -25.85
CA SER A 150 11.94 -11.98 -25.91
C SER A 150 12.15 -12.68 -27.25
N LEU A 151 12.65 -13.90 -27.19
CA LEU A 151 12.79 -14.81 -28.34
C LEU A 151 11.44 -15.22 -28.89
N PHE A 152 10.43 -15.45 -28.04
CA PHE A 152 9.10 -15.88 -28.50
C PHE A 152 8.43 -14.83 -29.40
N PHE A 153 8.58 -13.55 -29.06
CA PHE A 153 7.88 -12.48 -29.76
C PHE A 153 8.63 -11.87 -30.95
N THR A 154 9.72 -12.49 -31.42
CA THR A 154 10.39 -12.07 -32.67
C THR A 154 9.45 -12.24 -33.86
N VAL A 155 9.65 -11.42 -34.90
CA VAL A 155 8.85 -11.41 -36.13
C VAL A 155 8.85 -12.80 -36.77
N ASP A 156 10.03 -13.43 -36.84
CA ASP A 156 10.18 -14.75 -37.46
C ASP A 156 9.52 -15.86 -36.63
N ASN A 157 9.70 -15.86 -35.30
CA ASN A 157 9.07 -16.89 -34.46
C ASN A 157 7.55 -16.77 -34.42
N LEU A 158 7.01 -15.56 -34.39
CA LEU A 158 5.56 -15.36 -34.45
C LEU A 158 4.98 -15.83 -35.79
N ARG A 159 5.67 -15.60 -36.91
CA ARG A 159 5.26 -16.13 -38.23
C ARG A 159 5.25 -17.66 -38.26
N LEU A 160 6.21 -18.30 -37.60
CA LEU A 160 6.30 -19.77 -37.53
C LEU A 160 5.27 -20.39 -36.59
N MET A 161 5.08 -19.80 -35.40
CA MET A 161 4.28 -20.39 -34.32
C MET A 161 2.80 -20.00 -34.36
N VAL A 162 2.46 -18.88 -35.02
CA VAL A 162 1.09 -18.38 -35.11
C VAL A 162 0.66 -18.20 -36.56
N LYS A 163 0.07 -19.26 -37.12
CA LYS A 163 -0.38 -19.32 -38.53
C LYS A 163 -1.55 -18.38 -38.87
N GLU A 164 -2.24 -17.81 -37.88
CA GLU A 164 -3.56 -17.16 -38.06
C GLU A 164 -3.60 -15.64 -37.80
N THR A 165 -2.56 -15.02 -37.23
CA THR A 165 -2.59 -13.58 -36.88
C THR A 165 -1.27 -12.85 -37.17
N THR A 166 -1.31 -11.86 -38.07
CA THR A 166 -0.14 -11.07 -38.50
C THR A 166 0.12 -9.82 -37.64
N ASN A 167 -0.69 -9.56 -36.61
CA ASN A 167 -0.69 -8.28 -35.86
C ASN A 167 -0.44 -8.44 -34.35
N ILE A 168 0.20 -9.53 -33.91
CA ILE A 168 0.42 -9.81 -32.49
C ILE A 168 1.33 -8.76 -31.84
N ARG A 169 2.40 -8.33 -32.51
CA ARG A 169 3.34 -7.35 -31.93
C ARG A 169 2.66 -6.00 -31.75
N LYS A 170 1.86 -5.58 -32.72
CA LYS A 170 0.99 -4.40 -32.61
C LYS A 170 0.00 -4.52 -31.44
N LEU A 171 -0.57 -5.70 -31.24
CA LEU A 171 -1.52 -5.96 -30.16
C LEU A 171 -0.89 -5.87 -28.78
N ILE A 172 0.31 -6.44 -28.62
CA ILE A 172 1.11 -6.34 -27.39
C ILE A 172 1.43 -4.88 -27.10
N LEU A 173 2.00 -4.16 -28.08
CA LEU A 173 2.38 -2.76 -27.90
C LEU A 173 1.19 -1.89 -27.48
N LYS A 174 0.03 -2.06 -28.13
CA LYS A 174 -1.19 -1.34 -27.74
C LYS A 174 -1.63 -1.69 -26.32
N THR A 175 -1.62 -2.98 -25.96
CA THR A 175 -2.03 -3.42 -24.63
C THR A 175 -1.11 -2.88 -23.53
N LEU A 176 0.22 -2.93 -23.74
CA LEU A 176 1.21 -2.37 -22.82
C LEU A 176 1.10 -0.85 -22.72
N MET A 177 0.87 -0.17 -23.84
CA MET A 177 0.68 1.27 -23.89
C MET A 177 -0.57 1.68 -23.11
N ASP A 178 -1.71 1.02 -23.34
CA ASP A 178 -2.97 1.34 -22.66
C ASP A 178 -2.86 1.05 -21.16
N GLY A 179 -2.22 -0.06 -20.78
CA GLY A 179 -1.89 -0.34 -19.38
C GLY A 179 -1.02 0.76 -18.76
N SER A 180 0.05 1.17 -19.43
CA SER A 180 0.97 2.20 -18.92
C SER A 180 0.30 3.58 -18.78
N LYS A 181 -0.63 3.92 -19.68
CA LYS A 181 -1.44 5.14 -19.55
C LYS A 181 -2.31 5.09 -18.31
N ASP A 182 -3.08 4.01 -18.16
CA ASP A 182 -3.94 3.80 -17.00
C ASP A 182 -3.12 3.88 -15.70
N PHE A 183 -1.90 3.32 -15.66
CA PHE A 183 -0.97 3.47 -14.53
C PHE A 183 -0.57 4.91 -14.20
N ALA A 184 -0.36 5.74 -15.22
CA ALA A 184 0.03 7.13 -15.07
C ALA A 184 -1.16 8.00 -14.62
N THR A 185 -2.36 7.76 -15.15
CA THR A 185 -3.52 8.62 -14.92
C THR A 185 -4.33 8.26 -13.68
N ARG A 186 -4.12 7.07 -13.10
CA ARG A 186 -4.87 6.57 -11.93
C ARG A 186 -4.81 7.45 -10.69
N SER A 187 -3.68 8.11 -10.43
CA SER A 187 -3.50 8.96 -9.25
C SER A 187 -4.22 10.30 -9.36
N ILE A 188 -4.71 10.70 -10.53
CA ILE A 188 -5.45 11.97 -10.73
C ILE A 188 -6.69 12.02 -9.84
N LYS A 189 -7.51 10.96 -9.86
CA LYS A 189 -8.72 10.87 -9.03
C LYS A 189 -8.41 10.84 -7.54
N THR A 190 -7.33 10.14 -7.17
CA THR A 190 -6.90 10.10 -5.77
C THR A 190 -6.41 11.46 -5.30
N ARG A 191 -5.67 12.19 -6.15
CA ARG A 191 -5.24 13.55 -5.91
C ARG A 191 -6.43 14.49 -5.71
N GLU A 192 -7.44 14.44 -6.58
CA GLU A 192 -8.69 15.22 -6.45
C GLU A 192 -9.38 14.93 -5.11
N ALA A 193 -9.61 13.66 -4.77
CA ALA A 193 -10.27 13.28 -3.52
C ALA A 193 -9.51 13.74 -2.26
N GLN A 194 -8.18 13.71 -2.28
CA GLN A 194 -7.34 14.15 -1.16
C GLN A 194 -7.37 15.68 -1.01
N LEU A 195 -7.36 16.41 -2.13
CA LEU A 195 -7.49 17.88 -2.15
C LEU A 195 -8.89 18.33 -1.69
N GLU A 196 -9.95 17.66 -2.14
CA GLU A 196 -11.32 17.93 -1.68
C GLU A 196 -11.45 17.73 -0.17
N SER A 197 -10.88 16.65 0.37
CA SER A 197 -10.94 16.34 1.81
C SER A 197 -10.19 17.33 2.72
N THR A 198 -9.30 18.15 2.15
CA THR A 198 -8.52 19.16 2.88
C THR A 198 -9.17 20.54 2.84
N ASN A 199 -10.09 20.80 1.92
CA ASN A 199 -10.90 22.02 1.85
C ASN A 199 -12.10 21.92 2.80
N THR A 200 -11.96 22.52 3.99
CA THR A 200 -12.93 22.42 5.09
C THR A 200 -14.27 23.16 4.88
N GLU A 201 -14.47 23.86 3.76
CA GLU A 201 -15.63 24.75 3.55
C GLU A 201 -16.77 24.16 2.71
N ASP A 202 -16.55 23.08 1.97
CA ASP A 202 -17.59 22.51 1.11
C ASP A 202 -18.26 21.28 1.72
N GLU A 203 -19.37 21.51 2.44
CA GLU A 203 -20.26 20.43 2.88
C GLU A 203 -20.90 19.66 1.71
N ASN A 204 -20.89 20.23 0.50
CA ASN A 204 -21.48 19.64 -0.71
C ASN A 204 -20.51 18.77 -1.52
N ALA A 205 -19.20 18.79 -1.25
CA ALA A 205 -18.23 17.86 -1.86
C ALA A 205 -18.34 16.43 -1.27
N ARG A 206 -19.18 16.24 -0.25
CA ARG A 206 -19.35 15.01 0.54
C ARG A 206 -19.96 13.81 -0.21
N LEU A 207 -20.27 13.94 -1.50
CA LEU A 207 -20.99 12.90 -2.25
C LEU A 207 -20.53 12.73 -3.71
N GLY A 208 -19.26 13.01 -4.02
CA GLY A 208 -18.67 12.50 -5.24
C GLY A 208 -18.57 10.97 -5.16
N THR A 209 -19.37 10.25 -5.96
CA THR A 209 -19.21 8.81 -6.23
C THR A 209 -17.86 8.58 -6.89
N ILE A 210 -16.79 8.63 -6.08
CA ILE A 210 -15.44 8.30 -6.51
C ILE A 210 -15.50 6.83 -6.92
N VAL A 211 -15.21 6.57 -8.20
CA VAL A 211 -14.95 5.22 -8.70
C VAL A 211 -13.79 4.69 -7.86
N GLN A 212 -14.11 3.80 -6.91
CA GLN A 212 -13.14 3.26 -5.98
C GLN A 212 -12.11 2.46 -6.78
N TRP A 213 -10.90 2.30 -6.24
CA TRP A 213 -9.92 1.29 -6.72
C TRP A 213 -10.63 0.01 -7.16
N ASP A 214 -11.61 -0.36 -6.34
CA ASP A 214 -12.39 -1.55 -6.42
C ASP A 214 -13.32 -1.74 -7.62
N ASP A 215 -13.52 -0.70 -8.42
CA ASP A 215 -14.45 -0.70 -9.55
C ASP A 215 -13.77 -1.03 -10.89
N SER A 216 -12.42 -1.00 -10.94
CA SER A 216 -11.65 -1.35 -12.14
C SER A 216 -11.31 -2.85 -12.20
N ASN A 217 -11.20 -3.40 -13.42
CA ASN A 217 -10.78 -4.78 -13.63
C ASN A 217 -9.28 -4.99 -13.36
N HIS A 218 -8.49 -3.90 -13.36
CA HIS A 218 -7.03 -3.91 -13.28
C HIS A 218 -6.38 -4.96 -14.19
N LEU A 219 -6.77 -4.98 -15.46
CA LEU A 219 -6.13 -5.85 -16.44
C LEU A 219 -4.69 -5.37 -16.65
N ILE A 220 -3.74 -6.21 -16.29
CA ILE A 220 -2.30 -5.95 -16.40
C ILE A 220 -1.70 -7.05 -17.24
N VAL A 221 -1.07 -6.69 -18.34
CA VAL A 221 -0.23 -7.62 -19.12
C VAL A 221 1.21 -7.23 -18.88
N PHE A 222 2.05 -8.19 -18.50
CA PHE A 222 3.44 -7.90 -18.22
C PHE A 222 4.34 -9.12 -18.42
N PHE A 223 5.61 -8.83 -18.72
CA PHE A 223 6.65 -9.84 -18.90
C PHE A 223 7.11 -10.42 -17.57
N ASN A 224 7.19 -11.75 -17.54
CA ASN A 224 7.62 -12.53 -16.38
C ASN A 224 9.12 -12.33 -16.11
N SER A 225 9.54 -12.47 -14.86
CA SER A 225 10.96 -12.35 -14.49
C SER A 225 11.73 -13.66 -14.63
N GLN A 226 11.15 -14.80 -14.21
CA GLN A 226 11.81 -16.12 -14.34
C GLN A 226 11.72 -16.69 -15.75
N THR A 227 10.69 -16.31 -16.51
CA THR A 227 10.42 -16.77 -17.88
C THR A 227 10.26 -15.58 -18.82
N PRO A 228 11.36 -14.87 -19.15
CA PRO A 228 11.33 -13.59 -19.87
C PRO A 228 10.65 -13.65 -21.24
N ASP A 229 10.55 -14.85 -21.83
CA ASP A 229 9.88 -15.08 -23.11
C ASP A 229 8.36 -15.20 -23.03
N THR A 230 7.79 -15.05 -21.84
CA THR A 230 6.36 -15.19 -21.62
C THR A 230 5.79 -13.96 -20.92
N ILE A 231 4.53 -13.71 -21.21
CA ILE A 231 3.71 -12.71 -20.54
C ILE A 231 2.64 -13.38 -19.70
N SER A 232 2.32 -12.71 -18.60
CA SER A 232 1.18 -13.02 -17.75
C SER A 232 0.15 -11.90 -17.84
N ALA A 233 -1.12 -12.27 -17.69
CA ALA A 233 -2.20 -11.30 -17.52
C ALA A 233 -2.86 -11.48 -16.16
N LEU A 234 -2.86 -10.43 -15.35
CA LEU A 234 -3.60 -10.39 -14.09
C LEU A 234 -4.83 -9.50 -14.25
N TYR A 235 -5.93 -9.88 -13.62
CA TYR A 235 -7.22 -9.20 -13.69
C TYR A 235 -8.09 -9.64 -12.52
N ARG A 236 -9.05 -8.81 -12.12
CA ARG A 236 -10.01 -9.14 -11.05
C ARG A 236 -11.16 -10.02 -11.53
N ASP A 237 -11.61 -9.77 -12.75
CA ASP A 237 -12.76 -10.40 -13.39
C ASP A 237 -12.38 -10.84 -14.81
N ARG A 238 -12.32 -12.17 -14.99
CA ARG A 238 -11.98 -12.80 -16.28
C ARG A 238 -12.98 -12.50 -17.39
N THR A 239 -14.23 -12.16 -17.05
CA THR A 239 -15.27 -11.84 -18.05
C THR A 239 -15.06 -10.49 -18.71
N LYS A 240 -14.35 -9.58 -18.02
CA LYS A 240 -14.01 -8.23 -18.49
C LYS A 240 -12.69 -8.18 -19.27
N VAL A 241 -12.05 -9.31 -19.53
CA VAL A 241 -10.79 -9.38 -20.28
C VAL A 241 -11.09 -9.29 -21.78
N HIS A 242 -10.51 -8.28 -22.44
CA HIS A 242 -10.70 -8.05 -23.86
C HIS A 242 -10.16 -9.21 -24.70
N GLU A 243 -10.84 -9.53 -25.82
CA GLU A 243 -10.52 -10.69 -26.66
C GLU A 243 -9.08 -10.66 -27.18
N ASN A 244 -8.59 -9.47 -27.56
CA ASN A 244 -7.19 -9.22 -27.86
C ASN A 244 -6.19 -9.83 -26.86
N VAL A 245 -6.44 -9.64 -25.55
CA VAL A 245 -5.54 -10.18 -24.52
C VAL A 245 -5.68 -11.70 -24.42
N LYS A 246 -6.89 -12.25 -24.64
CA LYS A 246 -7.07 -13.71 -24.71
C LYS A 246 -6.33 -14.32 -25.88
N THR A 247 -6.45 -13.73 -27.07
CA THR A 247 -5.70 -14.14 -28.27
C THR A 247 -4.21 -14.14 -28.00
N LEU A 248 -3.71 -13.09 -27.34
CA LEU A 248 -2.31 -12.96 -26.98
C LEU A 248 -1.86 -14.06 -26.01
N LEU A 249 -2.59 -14.31 -24.92
CA LEU A 249 -2.24 -15.36 -23.96
C LEU A 249 -2.32 -16.75 -24.58
N LYS A 250 -3.36 -17.02 -25.37
CA LYS A 250 -3.58 -18.29 -26.08
C LYS A 250 -2.48 -18.58 -27.09
N SER A 251 -1.87 -17.54 -27.67
CA SER A 251 -0.75 -17.68 -28.62
C SER A 251 0.48 -18.34 -27.99
N GLN A 252 0.67 -18.20 -26.68
CA GLN A 252 1.81 -18.75 -25.93
C GLN A 252 1.63 -20.22 -25.55
N VAL A 253 0.46 -20.81 -25.79
CA VAL A 253 0.17 -22.19 -25.38
C VAL A 253 0.75 -23.17 -26.40
N ILE A 254 1.64 -24.05 -25.90
CA ILE A 254 2.18 -25.18 -26.66
C ILE A 254 1.23 -26.37 -26.49
N GLY A 255 0.66 -26.87 -27.59
CA GLY A 255 -0.23 -28.05 -27.60
C GLY A 255 -1.69 -27.72 -27.94
N ASP A 256 -2.63 -28.46 -27.32
CA ASP A 256 -4.06 -28.35 -27.60
C ASP A 256 -4.65 -27.05 -27.04
N ARG A 257 -4.83 -26.07 -27.94
CA ARG A 257 -5.39 -24.75 -27.62
C ARG A 257 -6.89 -24.77 -27.31
N THR A 258 -7.59 -25.89 -27.49
CA THR A 258 -9.04 -25.97 -27.22
C THR A 258 -9.37 -26.03 -25.73
N LYS A 259 -8.40 -26.45 -24.90
CA LYS A 259 -8.54 -26.55 -23.44
C LYS A 259 -8.07 -25.30 -22.68
N TRP A 260 -7.58 -24.28 -23.39
CA TRP A 260 -7.08 -23.07 -22.76
C TRP A 260 -8.23 -22.21 -22.24
N GLU A 261 -8.16 -21.83 -20.97
CA GLU A 261 -9.08 -20.89 -20.34
C GLU A 261 -8.34 -19.85 -19.49
N LEU A 262 -9.05 -18.77 -19.16
CA LEU A 262 -8.56 -17.74 -18.27
C LEU A 262 -8.62 -18.22 -16.81
N ASP A 263 -7.47 -18.08 -16.16
CA ASP A 263 -7.27 -18.25 -14.73
C ASP A 263 -8.32 -17.51 -13.88
N ASP A 264 -8.84 -18.16 -12.82
CA ASP A 264 -9.67 -17.51 -11.81
C ASP A 264 -8.91 -17.36 -10.49
N TYR A 265 -8.26 -16.22 -10.33
CA TYR A 265 -7.42 -15.91 -9.16
C TYR A 265 -8.18 -15.90 -7.83
N ASN A 266 -9.51 -15.77 -7.84
CA ASN A 266 -10.32 -15.77 -6.62
C ASN A 266 -10.56 -17.18 -6.07
N SER A 267 -10.49 -18.21 -6.92
CA SER A 267 -10.68 -19.62 -6.53
C SER A 267 -9.38 -20.40 -6.41
N MET A 268 -8.25 -19.83 -6.82
CA MET A 268 -6.93 -20.47 -6.69
C MET A 268 -6.52 -20.71 -5.23
N SER A 269 -5.76 -21.79 -5.04
CA SER A 269 -5.07 -22.06 -3.78
C SER A 269 -3.92 -21.08 -3.56
N THR A 270 -3.54 -20.90 -2.29
CA THR A 270 -2.40 -20.05 -1.90
C THR A 270 -1.09 -20.48 -2.58
N ASP A 271 -0.87 -21.79 -2.74
CA ASP A 271 0.34 -22.32 -3.39
C ASP A 271 0.35 -22.07 -4.90
N ALA A 272 -0.81 -22.16 -5.57
CA ALA A 272 -0.92 -21.82 -6.98
C ALA A 272 -0.67 -20.33 -7.22
N LEU A 273 -1.22 -19.46 -6.36
CA LEU A 273 -0.96 -18.02 -6.39
C LEU A 273 0.52 -17.70 -6.12
N LEU A 274 1.16 -18.45 -5.23
CA LEU A 274 2.58 -18.31 -4.94
C LEU A 274 3.43 -18.60 -6.17
N VAL A 275 3.18 -19.73 -6.85
CA VAL A 275 3.87 -20.08 -8.10
C VAL A 275 3.69 -18.98 -9.15
N LYS A 276 2.48 -18.41 -9.27
CA LYS A 276 2.29 -17.24 -10.15
C LYS A 276 3.18 -16.09 -9.72
N LEU A 277 3.15 -15.67 -8.45
CA LEU A 277 4.00 -14.58 -7.96
C LEU A 277 5.50 -14.82 -8.20
N GLU A 278 5.98 -16.05 -8.06
CA GLU A 278 7.37 -16.42 -8.34
C GLU A 278 7.72 -16.17 -9.81
N TYR A 279 6.91 -16.65 -10.75
CA TYR A 279 7.13 -16.39 -12.18
C TYR A 279 7.16 -14.88 -12.49
N LEU A 280 6.28 -14.14 -11.83
CA LEU A 280 6.13 -12.70 -12.04
C LEU A 280 7.33 -11.93 -11.48
N ALA A 281 7.80 -12.23 -10.27
CA ALA A 281 8.68 -11.37 -9.49
C ALA A 281 10.12 -11.86 -9.35
N ARG A 282 10.34 -13.18 -9.18
CA ARG A 282 11.64 -13.73 -8.80
C ARG A 282 12.64 -13.69 -9.95
N ARG A 283 13.92 -13.43 -9.63
CA ARG A 283 15.02 -13.50 -10.59
C ARG A 283 15.71 -14.86 -10.54
N SER A 284 15.86 -15.44 -9.35
CA SER A 284 16.46 -16.78 -9.19
C SER A 284 15.40 -17.89 -9.22
N THR A 285 15.87 -19.13 -9.44
CA THR A 285 15.07 -20.36 -9.35
C THR A 285 15.38 -21.17 -8.09
N GLU A 286 16.21 -20.64 -7.18
CA GLU A 286 16.60 -21.35 -5.96
C GLU A 286 15.41 -21.54 -5.02
N LYS A 287 15.49 -22.50 -4.10
CA LYS A 287 14.40 -22.68 -3.13
C LYS A 287 14.49 -21.59 -2.06
N LEU A 288 13.59 -20.61 -2.09
CA LEU A 288 13.44 -19.65 -1.01
C LEU A 288 12.65 -20.28 0.14
N ASN A 289 13.17 -20.16 1.36
CA ASN A 289 12.41 -20.47 2.57
C ASN A 289 11.70 -19.20 3.05
N ILE A 290 10.49 -18.96 2.55
CA ILE A 290 9.76 -17.72 2.77
C ILE A 290 8.82 -17.88 3.95
N SER A 291 8.73 -16.83 4.77
CA SER A 291 7.74 -16.73 5.85
C SER A 291 6.32 -16.91 5.32
N GLU A 292 5.46 -17.58 6.09
CA GLU A 292 4.06 -17.76 5.77
C GLU A 292 3.34 -16.39 5.57
N TYR A 293 2.72 -16.18 4.40
CA TYR A 293 1.92 -14.99 4.08
C TYR A 293 0.53 -15.37 3.57
N ALA A 294 -0.48 -14.57 3.91
CA ALA A 294 -1.85 -14.75 3.45
C ALA A 294 -2.04 -14.21 2.02
N LEU A 295 -1.53 -14.96 1.03
CA LEU A 295 -1.63 -14.58 -0.38
C LEU A 295 -3.03 -14.89 -0.94
N SER A 296 -3.63 -13.90 -1.59
CA SER A 296 -4.92 -13.98 -2.27
C SER A 296 -4.79 -13.40 -3.69
N GLY A 297 -5.80 -13.61 -4.55
CA GLY A 297 -5.85 -12.98 -5.87
C GLY A 297 -5.79 -11.45 -5.82
N ASP A 298 -6.42 -10.83 -4.83
CA ASP A 298 -6.38 -9.37 -4.63
C ASP A 298 -4.95 -8.88 -4.32
N ASN A 299 -4.27 -9.49 -3.35
CA ASN A 299 -2.89 -9.10 -3.03
C ASN A 299 -1.90 -9.44 -4.15
N LEU A 300 -2.14 -10.50 -4.94
CA LEU A 300 -1.33 -10.80 -6.12
C LEU A 300 -1.38 -9.66 -7.16
N ILE A 301 -2.58 -9.17 -7.46
CA ILE A 301 -2.78 -8.05 -8.40
C ILE A 301 -2.11 -6.79 -7.85
N LYS A 302 -2.31 -6.46 -6.57
CA LYS A 302 -1.66 -5.33 -5.89
C LYS A 302 -0.14 -5.42 -5.95
N MET A 303 0.43 -6.59 -5.65
CA MET A 303 1.88 -6.84 -5.73
C MET A 303 2.42 -6.64 -7.14
N ALA A 304 1.74 -7.15 -8.17
CA ALA A 304 2.21 -7.00 -9.55
C ALA A 304 2.24 -5.53 -10.03
N LEU A 305 1.26 -4.74 -9.61
CA LEU A 305 1.23 -3.31 -9.93
C LEU A 305 2.35 -2.53 -9.22
N ILE A 306 2.58 -2.84 -7.94
CA ILE A 306 3.69 -2.28 -7.16
C ILE A 306 5.03 -2.66 -7.82
N LEU A 307 5.16 -3.92 -8.26
CA LEU A 307 6.34 -4.42 -8.93
C LEU A 307 6.64 -3.68 -10.24
N LEU A 308 5.62 -3.36 -11.04
CA LEU A 308 5.79 -2.60 -12.28
C LEU A 308 6.36 -1.20 -12.01
N ARG A 309 5.84 -0.49 -11.01
CA ARG A 309 6.38 0.81 -10.59
C ARG A 309 7.81 0.69 -10.04
N ALA A 310 8.06 -0.32 -9.20
CA ALA A 310 9.37 -0.57 -8.62
C ALA A 310 10.44 -0.84 -9.70
N ARG A 311 10.11 -1.66 -10.72
CA ARG A 311 10.99 -1.93 -11.87
C ARG A 311 11.28 -0.66 -12.68
N ALA A 312 10.27 0.17 -12.88
CA ALA A 312 10.37 1.46 -13.56
C ALA A 312 11.01 2.58 -12.71
N ASN A 313 11.47 2.26 -11.48
CA ASN A 313 12.00 3.22 -10.51
C ASN A 313 11.05 4.38 -10.17
N ILE A 314 9.74 4.13 -10.28
CA ILE A 314 8.69 5.06 -9.92
C ILE A 314 8.37 4.89 -8.43
N PRO A 315 8.39 5.97 -7.62
CA PRO A 315 7.98 5.90 -6.23
C PRO A 315 6.57 5.36 -6.07
N VAL A 316 6.35 4.61 -4.99
CA VAL A 316 5.05 4.00 -4.69
C VAL A 316 4.56 4.50 -3.34
N ILE A 317 3.50 5.33 -3.34
CA ILE A 317 2.85 5.76 -2.10
C ILE A 317 1.50 5.07 -2.00
N VAL A 318 1.33 4.21 -1.01
CA VAL A 318 0.13 3.41 -0.80
C VAL A 318 -0.74 4.07 0.26
N CYS A 319 -1.87 4.65 -0.16
CA CYS A 319 -2.86 5.23 0.73
C CYS A 319 -3.89 4.16 1.13
N GLY A 320 -4.10 3.94 2.41
CA GLY A 320 -5.14 3.01 2.87
C GLY A 320 -5.28 2.98 4.38
N GLU A 321 -6.34 2.35 4.87
CA GLU A 321 -6.64 2.29 6.30
C GLU A 321 -5.52 1.59 7.11
N ALA A 322 -5.38 1.96 8.38
CA ALA A 322 -4.39 1.32 9.26
C ALA A 322 -4.68 -0.18 9.41
N GLY A 323 -3.64 -1.01 9.36
CA GLY A 323 -3.79 -2.45 9.57
C GLY A 323 -4.41 -3.24 8.40
N CYS A 324 -4.54 -2.67 7.20
CA CYS A 324 -4.98 -3.41 6.00
C CYS A 324 -3.86 -4.23 5.31
N GLY A 325 -2.63 -4.17 5.81
CA GLY A 325 -1.52 -5.04 5.37
C GLY A 325 -0.54 -4.43 4.36
N LYS A 326 -0.54 -3.10 4.15
CA LYS A 326 0.36 -2.40 3.21
C LYS A 326 1.84 -2.76 3.40
N THR A 327 2.36 -2.56 4.61
CA THR A 327 3.74 -2.83 5.01
C THR A 327 4.12 -4.30 4.81
N SER A 328 3.25 -5.21 5.27
CA SER A 328 3.46 -6.65 5.10
C SER A 328 3.45 -7.08 3.63
N LEU A 329 2.62 -6.46 2.79
CA LEU A 329 2.56 -6.75 1.36
C LEU A 329 3.86 -6.35 0.65
N ILE A 330 4.35 -5.13 0.89
CA ILE A 330 5.58 -4.64 0.24
C ILE A 330 6.80 -5.41 0.77
N ALA A 331 6.87 -5.68 2.08
CA ALA A 331 7.93 -6.49 2.66
C ALA A 331 7.96 -7.91 2.05
N TYR A 332 6.79 -8.55 1.91
CA TYR A 332 6.71 -9.88 1.29
C TYR A 332 7.09 -9.85 -0.19
N LEU A 333 6.69 -8.82 -0.93
CA LEU A 333 7.10 -8.64 -2.31
C LEU A 333 8.61 -8.40 -2.44
N ALA A 334 9.23 -7.64 -1.54
CA ALA A 334 10.68 -7.45 -1.53
C ALA A 334 11.44 -8.77 -1.33
N LEU A 335 10.95 -9.64 -0.43
CA LEU A 335 11.47 -11.00 -0.27
C LEU A 335 11.34 -11.81 -1.57
N MET A 336 10.22 -11.69 -2.29
CA MET A 336 10.01 -12.35 -3.58
C MET A 336 10.90 -11.79 -4.69
N VAL A 337 11.24 -10.51 -4.66
CA VAL A 337 12.15 -9.91 -5.65
C VAL A 337 13.62 -10.17 -5.29
N GLU A 338 13.88 -10.73 -4.09
CA GLU A 338 15.22 -11.05 -3.56
C GLU A 338 16.06 -9.79 -3.35
N VAL A 339 15.43 -8.73 -2.85
CA VAL A 339 16.06 -7.42 -2.58
C VAL A 339 16.05 -7.09 -1.10
N GLN A 340 17.00 -6.27 -0.67
CA GLN A 340 17.01 -5.80 0.72
C GLN A 340 15.81 -4.90 0.98
N PHE A 341 15.20 -5.04 2.16
CA PHE A 341 14.05 -4.24 2.58
C PHE A 341 14.34 -3.58 3.92
N GLN A 342 14.13 -2.26 4.00
CA GLN A 342 14.21 -1.50 5.24
C GLN A 342 12.98 -0.62 5.39
N SER A 343 12.47 -0.53 6.61
CA SER A 343 11.29 0.26 6.93
C SER A 343 11.56 1.24 8.07
N LEU A 344 11.07 2.47 7.93
CA LEU A 344 11.05 3.48 8.98
C LEU A 344 9.60 3.87 9.27
N ASN A 345 9.16 3.66 10.51
CA ASN A 345 7.83 4.09 10.96
C ASN A 345 7.90 5.56 11.36
N LEU A 346 7.24 6.43 10.61
CA LEU A 346 7.22 7.85 10.89
C LEU A 346 6.13 8.18 11.91
N HIS A 347 6.38 9.20 12.72
CA HIS A 347 5.42 9.79 13.66
C HIS A 347 5.86 11.21 14.00
N ALA A 348 5.00 11.98 14.68
CA ALA A 348 5.28 13.37 15.05
C ALA A 348 6.50 13.57 15.97
N GLY A 349 6.99 12.48 16.58
CA GLY A 349 8.14 12.48 17.49
C GLY A 349 9.46 12.07 16.85
N ILE A 350 9.49 11.70 15.56
CA ILE A 350 10.75 11.44 14.85
C ILE A 350 11.47 12.76 14.59
N ASP A 351 12.78 12.77 14.83
CA ASP A 351 13.68 13.87 14.49
C ASP A 351 14.35 13.67 13.13
N GLU A 352 14.88 14.76 12.57
CA GLU A 352 15.60 14.73 11.28
C GLU A 352 16.81 13.79 11.32
N LYS A 353 17.51 13.75 12.46
CA LYS A 353 18.71 12.93 12.65
C LYS A 353 18.41 11.43 12.45
N THR A 354 17.28 10.95 12.95
CA THR A 354 16.84 9.56 12.74
C THR A 354 16.62 9.26 11.25
N ILE A 355 16.02 10.19 10.52
CA ILE A 355 15.82 10.06 9.06
C ILE A 355 17.17 10.01 8.35
N MET A 356 18.10 10.89 8.71
CA MET A 356 19.45 10.92 8.11
C MET A 356 20.22 9.63 8.39
N MET A 357 20.22 9.13 9.63
CA MET A 357 20.87 7.86 9.98
C MET A 357 20.28 6.67 9.20
N PHE A 358 18.97 6.64 9.01
CA PHE A 358 18.31 5.62 8.19
C PHE A 358 18.76 5.71 6.72
N MET A 359 18.84 6.93 6.17
CA MET A 359 19.28 7.15 4.79
C MET A 359 20.76 6.82 4.57
N ASP A 360 21.65 7.17 5.50
CA ASP A 360 23.08 6.89 5.40
C ASP A 360 23.35 5.38 5.36
N ASP A 361 22.73 4.60 6.26
CA ASP A 361 22.80 3.13 6.25
C ASP A 361 22.21 2.53 4.96
N SER A 362 21.12 3.12 4.46
CA SER A 362 20.49 2.69 3.20
C SER A 362 21.38 2.94 1.99
N LEU A 363 22.08 4.08 1.95
CA LEU A 363 23.00 4.45 0.87
C LEU A 363 24.20 3.51 0.83
N GLU A 364 24.77 3.14 1.98
CA GLU A 364 25.87 2.16 2.05
C GLU A 364 25.44 0.79 1.51
N LYS A 365 24.21 0.36 1.83
CA LYS A 365 23.66 -0.91 1.34
C LYS A 365 23.36 -0.88 -0.16
N ALA A 366 22.94 0.26 -0.69
CA ALA A 366 22.61 0.44 -2.10
C ALA A 366 23.82 0.23 -3.03
N GLU A 367 25.05 0.43 -2.54
CA GLU A 367 26.30 0.10 -3.25
C GLU A 367 26.44 -1.41 -3.52
N LYS A 368 25.85 -2.25 -2.65
CA LYS A 368 25.93 -3.72 -2.76
C LYS A 368 24.82 -4.31 -3.63
N GLY A 369 23.76 -3.55 -3.90
CA GLY A 369 22.64 -4.01 -4.72
C GLY A 369 21.36 -3.19 -4.53
N GLU A 370 20.29 -3.66 -5.17
CA GLU A 370 18.97 -3.05 -5.07
C GLU A 370 18.41 -3.13 -3.64
N ILE A 371 17.90 -2.00 -3.13
CA ILE A 371 17.31 -1.89 -1.80
C ILE A 371 15.97 -1.13 -1.87
N TRP A 372 14.99 -1.64 -1.15
CA TRP A 372 13.66 -1.06 -1.03
C TRP A 372 13.52 -0.39 0.33
N LEU A 373 13.26 0.92 0.31
CA LEU A 373 13.03 1.72 1.51
C LEU A 373 11.55 2.02 1.66
N PHE A 374 11.00 1.73 2.83
CA PHE A 374 9.58 1.91 3.13
C PHE A 374 9.36 2.89 4.28
N PHE A 375 8.73 4.02 3.98
CA PHE A 375 8.34 5.02 4.99
C PHE A 375 6.87 4.82 5.38
N ASP A 376 6.63 4.23 6.56
CA ASP A 376 5.26 4.02 7.05
C ASP A 376 4.70 5.31 7.67
N GLU A 377 3.40 5.52 7.51
CA GLU A 377 2.65 6.65 8.07
C GLU A 377 3.26 8.04 7.74
N ILE A 378 3.71 8.25 6.50
CA ILE A 378 4.44 9.45 6.07
C ILE A 378 3.74 10.77 6.38
N ASN A 379 2.41 10.81 6.30
CA ASN A 379 1.61 11.98 6.61
C ASN A 379 1.46 12.29 8.10
N THR A 380 2.13 11.55 8.99
CA THR A 380 2.23 11.89 10.42
C THR A 380 3.55 12.60 10.76
N CYS A 381 4.50 12.64 9.81
CA CYS A 381 5.83 13.19 9.99
C CYS A 381 5.84 14.73 9.98
N ASN A 382 6.74 15.33 10.78
CA ASN A 382 6.98 16.77 10.74
C ASN A 382 7.91 17.20 9.59
N TYR A 383 8.70 16.28 9.04
CA TYR A 383 9.71 16.51 8.00
C TYR A 383 9.20 16.12 6.60
N ILE A 384 7.91 16.34 6.33
CA ILE A 384 7.30 15.95 5.05
C ILE A 384 7.96 16.65 3.85
N GLY A 385 8.48 17.87 4.01
CA GLY A 385 9.20 18.57 2.94
C GLY A 385 10.45 17.80 2.50
N LEU A 386 11.30 17.42 3.46
CA LEU A 386 12.49 16.60 3.21
C LEU A 386 12.14 15.27 2.51
N LEU A 387 11.13 14.57 3.02
CA LEU A 387 10.70 13.30 2.44
C LEU A 387 10.09 13.48 1.05
N SER A 388 9.45 14.61 0.78
CA SER A 388 8.84 14.87 -0.51
C SER A 388 9.90 15.07 -1.60
N ASP A 389 10.98 15.80 -1.32
CA ASP A 389 12.10 15.96 -2.24
C ASP A 389 12.86 14.63 -2.45
N LEU A 390 13.00 13.85 -1.38
CA LEU A 390 13.55 12.50 -1.44
C LEU A 390 12.73 11.61 -2.38
N ILE A 391 11.40 11.68 -2.30
CA ILE A 391 10.48 10.84 -3.08
C ILE A 391 10.36 11.32 -4.53
N SER A 392 10.06 12.60 -4.75
CA SER A 392 9.76 13.14 -6.08
C SER A 392 11.03 13.37 -6.90
N HIS A 393 12.06 13.96 -6.30
CA HIS A 393 13.30 14.34 -7.00
C HIS A 393 14.42 13.34 -6.81
N ARG A 394 14.24 12.33 -5.94
CA ARG A 394 15.32 11.41 -5.56
C ARG A 394 16.53 12.16 -5.01
N MET A 395 16.28 13.23 -4.26
CA MET A 395 17.33 14.10 -3.71
C MET A 395 17.30 14.13 -2.20
N LEU A 396 18.47 14.06 -1.58
CA LEU A 396 18.68 14.27 -0.15
C LEU A 396 19.74 15.37 0.02
N ASN A 397 19.40 16.45 0.72
CA ASN A 397 20.30 17.59 0.95
C ASN A 397 20.97 18.12 -0.34
N GLY A 398 20.18 18.24 -1.43
CA GLY A 398 20.68 18.75 -2.71
C GLY A 398 21.46 17.74 -3.55
N LYS A 399 21.61 16.48 -3.12
CA LYS A 399 22.34 15.43 -3.85
C LYS A 399 21.39 14.31 -4.28
N LEU A 400 21.59 13.79 -5.48
CA LEU A 400 20.86 12.60 -5.95
C LEU A 400 21.22 11.39 -5.09
N ILE A 401 20.21 10.61 -4.69
CA ILE A 401 20.40 9.34 -4.00
C ILE A 401 20.80 8.24 -4.99
N HIS A 402 21.38 7.16 -4.46
CA HIS A 402 21.85 6.04 -5.25
C HIS A 402 20.74 5.44 -6.16
N PRO A 403 20.99 5.11 -7.44
CA PRO A 403 19.98 4.62 -8.38
C PRO A 403 19.38 3.25 -8.01
N ASN A 404 20.07 2.47 -7.18
CA ASN A 404 19.60 1.17 -6.66
C ASN A 404 18.55 1.28 -5.55
N ILE A 405 18.26 2.49 -5.05
CA ILE A 405 17.22 2.69 -4.04
C ILE A 405 15.84 2.77 -4.71
N ARG A 406 14.90 1.94 -4.26
CA ARG A 406 13.47 2.05 -4.61
C ARG A 406 12.70 2.59 -3.41
N LEU A 407 11.90 3.63 -3.63
CA LEU A 407 11.20 4.35 -2.57
C LEU A 407 9.74 3.94 -2.52
N PHE A 408 9.31 3.53 -1.33
CA PHE A 408 7.94 3.18 -1.00
C PHE A 408 7.50 3.98 0.22
N SER A 409 6.22 4.29 0.28
CA SER A 409 5.64 4.93 1.46
C SER A 409 4.21 4.47 1.67
N ALA A 410 3.72 4.60 2.90
CA ALA A 410 2.32 4.44 3.22
C ALA A 410 1.80 5.69 3.91
N CYS A 411 0.56 6.07 3.58
CA CYS A 411 -0.15 7.15 4.25
C CYS A 411 -1.53 6.68 4.69
N ASN A 412 -2.02 7.28 5.77
CA ASN A 412 -3.41 7.08 6.21
C ASN A 412 -4.33 8.04 5.45
N PRO A 413 -5.56 7.65 5.09
CA PRO A 413 -6.48 8.52 4.37
C PRO A 413 -6.98 9.68 5.26
N TYR A 414 -7.35 10.81 4.64
CA TYR A 414 -8.05 11.89 5.34
C TYR A 414 -9.52 11.51 5.50
N ARG A 415 -9.90 11.18 6.73
CA ARG A 415 -11.28 10.80 7.09
C ARG A 415 -11.78 11.73 8.17
N LEU A 416 -12.91 12.39 7.95
CA LEU A 416 -13.59 13.15 8.99
C LEU A 416 -14.33 12.19 9.94
N ARG A 417 -14.28 12.47 11.24
CA ARG A 417 -15.08 11.78 12.26
C ARG A 417 -16.54 12.12 12.03
N THR A 418 -17.40 11.10 12.04
CA THR A 418 -18.85 11.29 11.84
C THR A 418 -19.64 11.18 13.13
N LYS A 419 -19.08 10.51 14.15
CA LYS A 419 -19.65 10.44 15.51
C LYS A 419 -18.74 11.15 16.51
N THR A 420 -19.31 11.94 17.41
CA THR A 420 -18.61 12.43 18.61
C THR A 420 -18.26 11.24 19.50
N GLN A 421 -17.00 11.14 19.94
CA GLN A 421 -16.64 10.14 20.94
C GLN A 421 -17.47 10.36 22.20
N SER A 422 -18.06 9.27 22.69
CA SER A 422 -18.87 9.23 23.91
C SER A 422 -18.10 9.82 25.11
N GLU A 423 -18.84 10.53 25.96
CA GLU A 423 -18.36 11.19 27.19
C GLU A 423 -17.83 10.16 28.20
N ALA A 424 -16.61 9.66 27.99
CA ALA A 424 -15.97 8.75 28.90
C ALA A 424 -15.51 9.49 30.18
N GLY A 425 -16.27 9.32 31.26
CA GLY A 425 -15.76 9.20 32.62
C GLY A 425 -15.43 10.47 33.42
N LEU A 426 -15.54 11.67 32.85
CA LEU A 426 -15.53 12.94 33.57
C LEU A 426 -16.22 14.01 32.72
N THR A 427 -17.49 14.29 33.00
CA THR A 427 -18.16 15.48 32.48
C THR A 427 -17.56 16.69 33.19
N ASN A 428 -16.98 17.61 32.42
CA ASN A 428 -16.45 18.93 32.78
C ASN A 428 -14.95 19.06 33.11
N ARG A 429 -14.35 19.98 32.32
CA ARG A 429 -13.20 20.84 32.67
C ARG A 429 -11.81 20.24 32.65
N VAL A 430 -11.46 19.62 31.54
CA VAL A 430 -10.26 20.09 30.84
C VAL A 430 -10.62 20.18 29.37
N LYS A 431 -10.54 21.38 28.77
CA LYS A 431 -10.21 21.50 27.34
C LYS A 431 -8.82 20.86 27.21
N LYS A 432 -8.78 19.52 27.23
CA LYS A 432 -7.56 18.71 27.37
C LYS A 432 -6.89 18.80 26.01
N PHE A 433 -5.98 19.77 25.91
CA PHE A 433 -4.87 19.83 24.98
C PHE A 433 -5.03 18.94 23.73
N GLU A 434 -5.54 19.57 22.66
CA GLU A 434 -5.18 19.27 21.28
C GLU A 434 -5.63 17.94 20.64
N GLU A 435 -6.93 17.61 20.67
CA GLU A 435 -7.51 17.02 19.46
C GLU A 435 -7.76 18.16 18.45
N ARG A 436 -6.69 18.64 17.80
CA ARG A 436 -6.74 19.80 16.86
C ARG A 436 -7.45 19.50 15.53
N SER A 437 -7.87 18.26 15.26
CA SER A 437 -8.48 17.89 13.96
C SER A 437 -9.79 17.11 14.13
N ASN A 438 -10.78 17.42 13.29
CA ASN A 438 -12.00 16.62 13.13
C ASN A 438 -11.74 15.29 12.40
N LEU A 439 -10.49 14.85 12.30
CA LEU A 439 -10.08 13.69 11.51
C LEU A 439 -9.99 12.42 12.39
N VAL A 440 -10.29 11.27 11.79
CA VAL A 440 -10.11 9.93 12.40
C VAL A 440 -8.63 9.68 12.68
N TYR A 441 -7.76 10.09 11.75
CA TYR A 441 -6.31 10.00 11.86
C TYR A 441 -5.68 11.38 12.12
N GLN A 442 -4.67 11.43 12.98
CA GLN A 442 -3.87 12.65 13.17
C GLN A 442 -2.82 12.77 12.06
N VAL A 443 -3.24 13.30 10.91
CA VAL A 443 -2.43 13.39 9.69
C VAL A 443 -2.36 14.81 9.16
N LYS A 444 -1.29 15.10 8.41
CA LYS A 444 -1.04 16.36 7.71
C LYS A 444 -1.16 16.16 6.20
N PRO A 445 -1.74 17.12 5.45
CA PRO A 445 -1.86 17.04 3.99
C PRO A 445 -0.54 16.65 3.33
N LEU A 446 -0.62 15.73 2.35
CA LEU A 446 0.54 15.39 1.53
C LEU A 446 0.82 16.54 0.57
N PRO A 447 2.08 16.94 0.35
CA PRO A 447 2.42 17.94 -0.65
C PRO A 447 2.01 17.51 -2.06
N ASP A 448 1.52 18.47 -2.85
CA ASP A 448 1.10 18.25 -4.24
C ASP A 448 2.12 17.49 -5.08
N GLN A 449 3.42 17.76 -4.85
CA GLN A 449 4.51 17.14 -5.57
C GLN A 449 4.62 15.62 -5.42
N ILE A 450 4.05 15.04 -4.36
CA ILE A 450 4.05 13.58 -4.16
C ILE A 450 2.68 12.94 -4.38
N LEU A 451 1.60 13.73 -4.52
CA LEU A 451 0.25 13.22 -4.78
C LEU A 451 0.17 12.42 -6.09
N ASP A 452 0.96 12.79 -7.10
CA ASP A 452 1.00 12.08 -8.39
C ASP A 452 1.47 10.62 -8.25
N TYR A 453 2.14 10.25 -7.15
CA TYR A 453 2.57 8.88 -6.84
C TYR A 453 1.60 8.12 -5.93
N VAL A 454 0.63 8.82 -5.32
CA VAL A 454 -0.33 8.24 -4.38
C VAL A 454 -1.27 7.31 -5.12
N TRP A 455 -1.41 6.12 -4.57
CA TRP A 455 -2.29 5.11 -5.07
C TRP A 455 -3.20 4.63 -3.95
N ASP A 456 -4.51 4.76 -4.17
CA ASP A 456 -5.54 4.23 -3.29
C ASP A 456 -5.50 2.69 -3.26
N TYR A 457 -5.12 2.16 -2.10
CA TYR A 457 -5.15 0.74 -1.77
C TYR A 457 -6.57 0.25 -1.45
N GLY A 458 -7.52 1.18 -1.28
CA GLY A 458 -8.90 0.95 -0.97
C GLY A 458 -9.15 0.47 0.46
N ILE A 459 -10.42 0.12 0.71
CA ILE A 459 -10.85 -0.61 1.89
C ILE A 459 -10.91 -2.09 1.52
N LEU A 460 -10.60 -2.97 2.46
CA LEU A 460 -10.70 -4.40 2.23
C LEU A 460 -12.17 -4.79 1.99
N LYS A 461 -12.50 -5.32 0.80
CA LYS A 461 -13.87 -5.79 0.53
C LYS A 461 -14.23 -6.90 1.52
N PRO A 462 -15.51 -7.03 1.92
CA PRO A 462 -15.93 -8.07 2.87
C PRO A 462 -15.53 -9.49 2.43
N LYS A 463 -15.61 -9.79 1.13
CA LYS A 463 -15.19 -11.09 0.58
C LYS A 463 -13.68 -11.33 0.72
N ASP A 464 -12.88 -10.31 0.40
CA ASP A 464 -11.42 -10.39 0.48
C ASP A 464 -10.98 -10.44 1.94
N GLU A 465 -11.56 -9.62 2.82
CA GLU A 465 -11.34 -9.65 4.27
C GLU A 465 -11.61 -11.04 4.82
N TYR A 466 -12.77 -11.62 4.52
CA TYR A 466 -13.10 -12.95 4.99
C TYR A 466 -12.07 -13.98 4.51
N ARG A 467 -11.64 -13.89 3.25
CA ARG A 467 -10.60 -14.76 2.70
C ARG A 467 -9.26 -14.58 3.42
N TYR A 468 -8.85 -13.35 3.75
CA TYR A 468 -7.65 -13.10 4.55
C TYR A 468 -7.75 -13.72 5.93
N ILE A 469 -8.89 -13.53 6.61
CA ILE A 469 -9.13 -14.11 7.94
C ILE A 469 -9.02 -15.63 7.89
N GLN A 470 -9.62 -16.28 6.88
CA GLN A 470 -9.51 -17.73 6.70
C GLN A 470 -8.05 -18.17 6.56
N ILE A 471 -7.29 -17.53 5.67
CA ILE A 471 -5.88 -17.91 5.43
C ILE A 471 -5.04 -17.65 6.70
N MET A 472 -5.26 -16.54 7.41
CA MET A 472 -4.56 -16.24 8.67
C MET A 472 -4.86 -17.29 9.75
N VAL A 473 -6.14 -17.67 9.91
CA VAL A 473 -6.56 -18.72 10.85
C VAL A 473 -5.91 -20.06 10.50
N GLU A 474 -6.00 -20.50 9.25
CA GLU A 474 -5.44 -21.77 8.79
C GLU A 474 -3.91 -21.84 9.00
N LYS A 475 -3.18 -20.79 8.59
CA LYS A 475 -1.72 -20.76 8.65
C LYS A 475 -1.20 -20.60 10.08
N GLU A 476 -1.70 -19.63 10.83
CA GLU A 476 -1.16 -19.32 12.16
C GLU A 476 -1.64 -20.30 13.25
N LEU A 477 -2.87 -20.84 13.16
CA LEU A 477 -3.39 -21.79 14.17
C LEU A 477 -3.09 -23.26 13.87
N LYS A 478 -2.78 -23.63 12.61
CA LYS A 478 -2.43 -25.00 12.20
C LYS A 478 -3.47 -26.01 12.72
N ASN A 479 -3.08 -26.93 13.60
CA ASN A 479 -3.97 -27.96 14.17
C ASN A 479 -5.10 -27.38 15.06
N LEU A 480 -4.99 -26.11 15.47
CA LEU A 480 -6.02 -25.41 16.24
C LEU A 480 -6.97 -24.61 15.33
N ALA A 481 -6.76 -24.62 14.01
CA ALA A 481 -7.61 -23.92 13.06
C ALA A 481 -8.95 -24.65 12.90
N HIS A 482 -10.04 -23.89 12.92
CA HIS A 482 -11.37 -24.39 12.61
C HIS A 482 -12.13 -23.31 11.81
N PRO A 483 -12.89 -23.67 10.75
CA PRO A 483 -13.62 -22.69 9.93
C PRO A 483 -14.52 -21.74 10.74
N VAL A 484 -15.17 -22.25 11.80
CA VAL A 484 -15.99 -21.45 12.72
C VAL A 484 -15.25 -20.23 13.29
N PHE A 485 -13.94 -20.31 13.53
CA PHE A 485 -13.22 -19.19 14.13
C PHE A 485 -13.02 -18.05 13.13
N ALA A 486 -12.80 -18.37 11.85
CA ALA A 486 -12.76 -17.35 10.81
C ALA A 486 -14.12 -16.64 10.66
N GLU A 487 -15.23 -17.39 10.73
CA GLU A 487 -16.59 -16.85 10.73
C GLU A 487 -16.85 -15.94 11.94
N LEU A 488 -16.45 -16.37 13.14
CA LEU A 488 -16.57 -15.59 14.37
C LEU A 488 -15.76 -14.28 14.30
N LEU A 489 -14.53 -14.33 13.81
CA LEU A 489 -13.69 -13.14 13.65
C LEU A 489 -14.31 -12.16 12.65
N PHE A 490 -14.78 -12.65 11.51
CA PHE A 490 -15.41 -11.80 10.49
C PHE A 490 -16.71 -11.18 10.98
N ALA A 491 -17.57 -11.96 11.64
CA ALA A 491 -18.79 -11.45 12.26
C ALA A 491 -18.48 -10.43 13.36
N SER A 492 -17.40 -10.64 14.13
CA SER A 492 -16.96 -9.68 15.14
C SER A 492 -16.49 -8.35 14.55
N GLN A 493 -15.69 -8.38 13.47
CA GLN A 493 -15.29 -7.17 12.75
C GLN A 493 -16.52 -6.39 12.28
N ASN A 494 -17.48 -7.08 11.66
CA ASN A 494 -18.71 -6.47 11.16
C ASN A 494 -19.58 -5.89 12.29
N PHE A 495 -19.66 -6.56 13.44
CA PHE A 495 -20.38 -6.06 14.59
C PHE A 495 -19.79 -4.74 15.09
N ILE A 496 -18.48 -4.69 15.30
CA ILE A 496 -17.82 -3.46 15.78
C ILE A 496 -17.97 -2.31 14.78
N ARG A 497 -17.85 -2.55 13.48
CA ARG A 497 -18.06 -1.51 12.46
C ARG A 497 -19.47 -0.92 12.48
N LYS A 498 -20.50 -1.71 12.81
CA LYS A 498 -21.88 -1.24 12.94
C LYS A 498 -22.05 -0.34 14.17
N VAL A 499 -21.40 -0.69 15.28
CA VAL A 499 -21.50 0.04 16.56
C VAL A 499 -20.66 1.32 16.52
N GLU A 500 -19.38 1.19 16.23
CA GLU A 500 -18.41 2.28 16.20
C GLU A 500 -18.42 2.98 14.81
N GLU A 501 -17.31 2.94 14.08
CA GLU A 501 -17.17 3.47 12.72
C GLU A 501 -16.59 2.39 11.77
N PRO A 502 -16.76 2.51 10.43
CA PRO A 502 -16.27 1.51 9.46
C PRO A 502 -14.78 1.16 9.57
N TYR A 503 -13.95 2.10 10.06
CA TYR A 503 -12.49 2.00 10.13
C TYR A 503 -11.97 1.60 11.52
N SER A 504 -12.86 1.29 12.46
CA SER A 504 -12.55 1.00 13.87
C SER A 504 -11.78 -0.31 14.11
N VAL A 505 -11.78 -1.21 13.13
CA VAL A 505 -11.19 -2.55 13.21
C VAL A 505 -10.42 -2.90 11.95
N SER A 506 -9.37 -3.72 12.12
CA SER A 506 -8.47 -4.11 11.04
C SER A 506 -7.99 -5.56 11.19
N LEU A 507 -7.17 -6.04 10.24
CA LEU A 507 -6.53 -7.34 10.34
C LEU A 507 -5.54 -7.42 11.52
N ARG A 508 -5.15 -6.28 12.13
CA ARG A 508 -4.37 -6.27 13.38
C ARG A 508 -5.17 -6.86 14.55
N ASP A 509 -6.48 -6.59 14.62
CA ASP A 509 -7.37 -7.15 15.65
C ASP A 509 -7.54 -8.66 15.46
N VAL A 510 -7.66 -9.11 14.21
CA VAL A 510 -7.70 -10.54 13.85
C VAL A 510 -6.41 -11.25 14.27
N LYS A 511 -5.24 -10.69 13.91
CA LYS A 511 -3.95 -11.24 14.33
C LYS A 511 -3.80 -11.28 15.85
N ARG A 512 -4.30 -10.27 16.55
CA ARG A 512 -4.33 -10.25 18.03
C ARG A 512 -5.19 -11.38 18.57
N ALA A 513 -6.38 -11.60 18.01
CA ALA A 513 -7.28 -12.66 18.43
C ALA A 513 -6.66 -14.05 18.20
N ILE A 514 -6.05 -14.29 17.03
CA ILE A 514 -5.33 -15.54 16.72
C ILE A 514 -4.21 -15.81 17.74
N ARG A 515 -3.39 -14.80 18.06
CA ARG A 515 -2.34 -14.92 19.08
C ARG A 515 -2.92 -15.22 20.47
N LEU A 516 -4.05 -14.60 20.83
CA LEU A 516 -4.75 -14.88 22.09
C LEU A 516 -5.29 -16.30 22.14
N VAL A 517 -5.78 -16.87 21.03
CA VAL A 517 -6.19 -18.27 20.98
C VAL A 517 -5.01 -19.19 21.31
N ILE A 518 -3.85 -18.96 20.69
CA ILE A 518 -2.63 -19.76 20.95
C ILE A 518 -2.25 -19.65 22.43
N PHE A 519 -2.29 -18.44 22.99
CA PHE A 519 -2.01 -18.18 24.39
C PHE A 519 -3.00 -18.92 25.31
N PHE A 520 -4.31 -18.75 25.11
CA PHE A 520 -5.33 -19.37 25.95
C PHE A 520 -5.33 -20.87 25.83
N TYR A 521 -5.16 -21.42 24.64
CA TYR A 521 -5.11 -22.87 24.46
C TYR A 521 -3.95 -23.48 25.26
N LYS A 522 -2.75 -22.88 25.18
CA LYS A 522 -1.58 -23.32 25.97
C LYS A 522 -1.78 -23.10 27.47
N SER A 523 -2.33 -21.95 27.87
CA SER A 523 -2.57 -21.57 29.26
C SER A 523 -3.58 -22.51 29.92
N LEU A 524 -4.71 -22.77 29.26
CA LEU A 524 -5.78 -23.62 29.77
C LEU A 524 -5.37 -25.10 29.82
N HIS A 525 -4.56 -25.57 28.88
CA HIS A 525 -4.07 -26.94 28.89
C HIS A 525 -3.06 -27.19 30.02
N ASN A 526 -2.23 -26.20 30.33
CA ASN A 526 -1.15 -26.31 31.32
C ASN A 526 -1.43 -25.51 32.60
N ARG A 527 -2.70 -25.20 32.90
CA ARG A 527 -3.05 -24.32 34.01
C ARG A 527 -2.80 -25.05 35.34
N PRO A 528 -1.92 -24.54 36.23
CA PRO A 528 -1.69 -25.19 37.51
C PRO A 528 -2.90 -25.02 38.42
N ALA A 529 -3.17 -26.00 39.28
CA ALA A 529 -4.13 -25.85 40.36
C ALA A 529 -3.58 -24.87 41.41
N TYR A 530 -4.38 -23.91 41.88
CA TYR A 530 -3.96 -22.99 42.95
C TYR A 530 -4.36 -23.49 44.34
N ARG A 531 -5.24 -24.49 44.44
CA ARG A 531 -5.65 -25.20 45.67
C ARG A 531 -5.92 -26.67 45.36
N TYR A 532 -5.82 -27.52 46.38
CA TYR A 532 -6.09 -28.96 46.26
C TYR A 532 -7.50 -29.21 45.69
N GLY A 533 -7.59 -30.07 44.67
CA GLY A 533 -8.86 -30.42 44.01
C GLY A 533 -9.40 -29.38 43.00
N HIS A 534 -8.72 -28.24 42.83
CA HIS A 534 -9.14 -27.25 41.82
C HIS A 534 -8.75 -27.67 40.40
N VAL A 535 -9.74 -27.86 39.54
CA VAL A 535 -9.54 -28.17 38.11
C VAL A 535 -10.10 -27.03 37.27
N TYR A 536 -9.24 -26.43 36.44
CA TYR A 536 -9.63 -25.36 35.52
C TYR A 536 -8.89 -25.50 34.19
N PRO A 537 -9.57 -25.40 33.03
CA PRO A 537 -11.01 -25.18 32.89
C PRO A 537 -11.85 -26.39 33.36
N PRO A 538 -13.15 -26.21 33.67
CA PRO A 538 -14.03 -27.32 33.99
C PRO A 538 -14.00 -28.38 32.87
N PRO A 539 -13.93 -29.69 33.20
CA PRO A 539 -13.90 -30.73 32.19
C PRO A 539 -15.24 -30.83 31.44
N GLY A 540 -15.20 -31.28 30.20
CA GLY A 540 -16.39 -31.46 29.35
C GLY A 540 -16.61 -30.31 28.36
N ASN A 541 -17.87 -30.02 28.07
CA ASN A 541 -18.27 -28.98 27.13
C ASN A 541 -18.48 -27.63 27.85
N PRO A 542 -18.03 -26.50 27.27
CA PRO A 542 -17.32 -26.39 26.00
C PRO A 542 -15.84 -26.77 26.09
N THR A 543 -15.30 -27.30 24.98
CA THR A 543 -13.90 -27.76 24.88
C THR A 543 -12.89 -26.64 25.17
N ILE A 544 -11.63 -26.99 25.50
CA ILE A 544 -10.54 -26.03 25.69
C ILE A 544 -10.38 -25.11 24.47
N LEU A 545 -10.51 -25.65 23.26
CA LEU A 545 -10.40 -24.87 22.03
C LEU A 545 -11.53 -23.84 21.92
N THR A 546 -12.78 -24.27 22.13
CA THR A 546 -13.94 -23.37 22.11
C THR A 546 -13.82 -22.29 23.18
N ARG A 547 -13.38 -22.62 24.39
CA ARG A 547 -13.11 -21.64 25.45
C ARG A 547 -12.03 -20.65 25.03
N SER A 548 -10.97 -21.11 24.38
CA SER A 548 -9.89 -20.25 23.87
C SER A 548 -10.39 -19.26 22.81
N TYR A 549 -11.29 -19.69 21.91
CA TYR A 549 -11.93 -18.78 20.95
C TYR A 549 -12.78 -17.72 21.65
N VAL A 550 -13.64 -18.13 22.59
CA VAL A 550 -14.51 -17.21 23.34
C VAL A 550 -13.68 -16.16 24.10
N LEU A 551 -12.61 -16.58 24.78
CA LEU A 551 -11.73 -15.68 25.54
C LEU A 551 -10.91 -14.75 24.64
N ALA A 552 -10.49 -15.20 23.46
CA ALA A 552 -9.83 -14.34 22.49
C ALA A 552 -10.78 -13.26 21.94
N LEU A 553 -12.01 -13.65 21.58
CA LEU A 553 -13.05 -12.73 21.10
C LEU A 553 -13.46 -11.74 22.18
N SER A 554 -13.54 -12.19 23.44
CA SER A 554 -13.96 -11.31 24.53
C SER A 554 -13.00 -10.14 24.74
N LEU A 555 -11.70 -10.40 24.67
CA LEU A 555 -10.68 -9.38 24.83
C LEU A 555 -10.45 -8.53 23.58
N CYS A 556 -10.62 -9.08 22.38
CA CYS A 556 -10.41 -8.33 21.15
C CYS A 556 -11.59 -7.44 20.77
N TYR A 557 -12.82 -7.86 21.08
CA TYR A 557 -14.04 -7.25 20.53
C TYR A 557 -15.07 -6.93 21.62
N HIS A 558 -15.47 -7.92 22.43
CA HIS A 558 -16.54 -7.73 23.42
C HIS A 558 -16.24 -6.63 24.44
N SER A 559 -15.01 -6.59 24.98
CA SER A 559 -14.58 -5.60 25.98
C SER A 559 -14.55 -4.15 25.46
N ARG A 560 -14.54 -3.96 24.13
CA ARG A 560 -14.63 -2.63 23.51
C ARG A 560 -16.02 -2.02 23.65
N LEU A 561 -17.05 -2.86 23.77
CA LEU A 561 -18.43 -2.43 23.86
C LEU A 561 -18.69 -1.88 25.25
N TYR A 562 -19.10 -0.62 25.35
CA TYR A 562 -19.44 0.02 26.62
C TYR A 562 -20.83 -0.38 27.12
N GLU A 563 -21.82 -0.41 26.23
CA GLU A 563 -23.21 -0.69 26.59
C GLU A 563 -23.46 -2.19 26.82
N GLN A 564 -24.17 -2.51 27.91
CA GLN A 564 -24.45 -3.89 28.29
C GLN A 564 -25.39 -4.60 27.31
N ASP A 565 -26.32 -3.87 26.67
CA ASP A 565 -27.19 -4.43 25.64
C ASP A 565 -26.41 -4.83 24.39
N LEU A 566 -25.45 -3.99 23.94
CA LEU A 566 -24.55 -4.33 22.84
C LEU A 566 -23.67 -5.53 23.19
N ARG A 567 -23.14 -5.59 24.42
CA ARG A 567 -22.40 -6.76 24.93
C ARG A 567 -23.24 -8.03 24.86
N ARG A 568 -24.52 -7.97 25.22
CA ARG A 568 -25.44 -9.11 25.16
C ARG A 568 -25.75 -9.51 23.72
N GLN A 569 -26.01 -8.55 22.85
CA GLN A 569 -26.26 -8.79 21.42
C GLN A 569 -25.04 -9.45 20.75
N TYR A 570 -23.83 -8.95 21.03
CA TYR A 570 -22.60 -9.54 20.52
C TYR A 570 -22.46 -11.02 20.92
N ARG A 571 -22.65 -11.33 22.22
CA ARG A 571 -22.58 -12.71 22.72
C ARG A 571 -23.66 -13.59 22.09
N TYR A 572 -24.86 -13.05 21.85
CA TYR A 572 -25.92 -13.77 21.15
C TYR A 572 -25.52 -14.11 19.71
N GLU A 573 -25.06 -13.13 18.92
CA GLU A 573 -24.64 -13.34 17.53
C GLU A 573 -23.50 -14.35 17.41
N MET A 574 -22.45 -14.22 18.24
CA MET A 574 -21.34 -15.18 18.27
C MET A 574 -21.79 -16.58 18.73
N GLY A 575 -22.73 -16.64 19.68
CA GLY A 575 -23.29 -17.90 20.16
C GLY A 575 -24.09 -18.65 19.09
N GLN A 576 -24.82 -17.93 18.23
CA GLN A 576 -25.53 -18.54 17.09
C GLN A 576 -24.55 -19.16 16.09
N ILE A 577 -23.45 -18.48 15.78
CA ILE A 577 -22.40 -19.02 14.90
C ILE A 577 -21.79 -20.29 15.50
N LEU A 578 -21.46 -20.29 16.79
CA LEU A 578 -20.95 -21.48 17.48
C LEU A 578 -21.96 -22.63 17.45
N HIS A 579 -23.24 -22.33 17.68
CA HIS A 579 -24.30 -23.34 17.65
C HIS A 579 -24.44 -24.03 16.28
N ASN A 580 -24.36 -23.26 15.19
CA ASN A 580 -24.41 -23.78 13.82
C ASN A 580 -23.25 -24.75 13.50
N HIS A 581 -22.13 -24.65 14.22
CA HIS A 581 -20.99 -25.56 14.11
C HIS A 581 -20.95 -26.61 15.22
N ASN A 582 -22.11 -26.94 15.81
CA ASN A 582 -22.27 -27.93 16.90
C ASN A 582 -21.48 -27.62 18.18
N ALA A 583 -21.01 -26.37 18.36
CA ALA A 583 -20.48 -25.89 19.63
C ALA A 583 -21.63 -25.27 20.44
N PHE A 584 -22.15 -26.00 21.43
CA PHE A 584 -23.29 -25.58 22.26
C PHE A 584 -22.93 -24.45 23.25
N VAL A 585 -22.56 -23.28 22.73
CA VAL A 585 -22.22 -22.08 23.50
C VAL A 585 -23.22 -20.97 23.15
N GLY A 586 -24.32 -20.91 23.90
CA GLY A 586 -25.24 -19.77 23.84
C GLY A 586 -24.72 -18.55 24.60
N GLU A 587 -25.47 -17.45 24.56
CA GLU A 587 -25.13 -16.17 25.21
C GLU A 587 -24.72 -16.32 26.69
N ASN A 588 -25.52 -17.04 27.48
CA ASN A 588 -25.24 -17.30 28.89
C ASN A 588 -23.93 -18.08 29.11
N MET A 589 -23.65 -19.08 28.26
CA MET A 589 -22.42 -19.86 28.35
C MET A 589 -21.20 -19.02 27.95
N PHE A 590 -21.34 -18.17 26.94
CA PHE A 590 -20.30 -17.23 26.53
C PHE A 590 -19.91 -16.30 27.70
N SER A 591 -20.90 -15.72 28.37
CA SER A 591 -20.71 -14.88 29.57
C SER A 591 -20.05 -15.67 30.71
N LYS A 592 -20.51 -16.91 30.94
CA LYS A 592 -19.96 -17.81 31.97
C LYS A 592 -18.47 -18.10 31.75
N ILE A 593 -18.05 -18.41 30.52
CA ILE A 593 -16.63 -18.68 30.20
C ILE A 593 -15.76 -17.48 30.55
N ILE A 594 -16.19 -16.25 30.18
CA ILE A 594 -15.45 -15.02 30.49
C ILE A 594 -15.33 -14.85 32.00
N ARG A 595 -16.45 -15.00 32.71
CA ARG A 595 -16.50 -14.82 34.17
C ARG A 595 -15.62 -15.83 34.89
N GLU A 596 -15.66 -17.10 34.49
CA GLU A 596 -14.83 -18.15 35.06
C GLU A 596 -13.33 -17.84 34.90
N GLU A 597 -12.90 -17.35 33.74
CA GLU A 597 -11.50 -16.96 33.51
C GLU A 597 -11.08 -15.77 34.39
N GLN A 598 -11.91 -14.73 34.43
CA GLN A 598 -11.66 -13.55 35.26
C GLN A 598 -11.53 -13.92 36.74
N GLU A 599 -12.42 -14.78 37.23
CA GLU A 599 -12.39 -15.26 38.61
C GLU A 599 -11.19 -16.16 38.90
N ASP A 600 -10.76 -17.02 37.95
CA ASP A 600 -9.57 -17.86 38.12
C ASP A 600 -8.31 -16.99 38.30
N TYR A 601 -8.16 -15.90 37.53
CA TYR A 601 -7.03 -14.97 37.72
C TYR A 601 -7.06 -14.30 39.09
N ILE A 602 -8.21 -13.74 39.49
CA ILE A 602 -8.32 -13.02 40.76
C ILE A 602 -8.11 -13.94 41.95
N LYS A 603 -8.61 -15.18 41.90
CA LYS A 603 -8.41 -16.18 42.98
C LYS A 603 -6.94 -16.60 43.15
N ARG A 604 -6.09 -16.31 42.15
CA ARG A 604 -4.63 -16.55 42.21
C ARG A 604 -3.83 -15.33 42.69
N MET A 605 -4.47 -14.18 42.82
CA MET A 605 -3.82 -12.94 43.25
C MET A 605 -3.96 -12.74 44.75
N GLN A 606 -3.01 -12.01 45.34
CA GLN A 606 -3.16 -11.45 46.68
C GLN A 606 -3.89 -10.12 46.56
N CYS A 607 -5.17 -10.10 46.92
CA CYS A 607 -5.99 -8.90 46.89
C CYS A 607 -6.01 -8.21 48.27
N PRO A 608 -6.01 -6.87 48.33
CA PRO A 608 -6.20 -6.14 49.58
C PRO A 608 -7.50 -6.55 50.30
N PRO A 609 -7.56 -6.46 51.64
CA PRO A 609 -8.78 -6.71 52.38
C PRO A 609 -9.91 -5.79 51.90
N ASN A 610 -11.15 -6.28 51.92
CA ASN A 610 -12.36 -5.57 51.47
C ASN A 610 -12.40 -5.18 49.98
N THR A 611 -11.62 -5.87 49.13
CA THR A 611 -11.71 -5.69 47.68
C THR A 611 -13.05 -6.21 47.14
N ALA A 612 -13.81 -5.35 46.45
CA ALA A 612 -15.06 -5.73 45.80
C ALA A 612 -14.79 -6.33 44.41
N TYR A 613 -15.08 -7.63 44.23
CA TYR A 613 -14.93 -8.33 42.94
C TYR A 613 -16.09 -8.07 41.97
N ASN A 614 -16.30 -6.79 41.64
CA ASN A 614 -17.28 -6.37 40.64
C ASN A 614 -16.77 -6.64 39.21
N GLU A 615 -17.67 -6.60 38.23
CA GLU A 615 -17.35 -6.86 36.81
C GLU A 615 -16.21 -5.97 36.30
N ALA A 616 -16.23 -4.68 36.63
CA ALA A 616 -15.22 -3.72 36.21
C ALA A 616 -13.81 -4.08 36.72
N LEU A 617 -13.67 -4.45 37.99
CA LEU A 617 -12.37 -4.86 38.55
C LEU A 617 -11.87 -6.13 37.87
N LEU A 618 -12.74 -7.13 37.75
CA LEU A 618 -12.43 -8.42 37.15
C LEU A 618 -11.97 -8.27 35.69
N GLU A 619 -12.67 -7.46 34.91
CA GLU A 619 -12.32 -7.15 33.52
C GLU A 619 -10.99 -6.39 33.42
N ASN A 620 -10.82 -5.33 34.22
CA ASN A 620 -9.60 -4.53 34.22
C ASN A 620 -8.36 -5.37 34.59
N VAL A 621 -8.47 -6.23 35.60
CA VAL A 621 -7.38 -7.11 36.02
C VAL A 621 -7.00 -8.08 34.91
N LEU A 622 -7.99 -8.74 34.28
CA LEU A 622 -7.73 -9.65 33.17
C LEU A 622 -7.04 -8.91 32.00
N VAL A 623 -7.56 -7.75 31.59
CA VAL A 623 -7.01 -6.95 30.50
C VAL A 623 -5.58 -6.48 30.83
N MET A 624 -5.33 -6.03 32.06
CA MET A 624 -4.00 -5.58 32.48
C MET A 624 -2.99 -6.73 32.48
N ILE A 625 -3.30 -7.86 33.12
CA ILE A 625 -2.40 -9.02 33.18
C ILE A 625 -2.00 -9.44 31.77
N LEU A 626 -2.97 -9.54 30.87
CA LEU A 626 -2.74 -9.98 29.51
C LEU A 626 -1.96 -8.94 28.68
N LYS A 627 -2.20 -7.64 28.88
CA LYS A 627 -1.36 -6.58 28.28
C LYS A 627 0.10 -6.66 28.74
N PHE A 628 0.36 -6.89 30.03
CA PHE A 628 1.72 -6.99 30.57
C PHE A 628 2.44 -8.30 30.23
N THR A 629 1.70 -9.42 30.13
CA THR A 629 2.30 -10.65 29.60
C THR A 629 2.60 -10.50 28.11
N TRP A 630 1.74 -9.81 27.35
CA TRP A 630 1.94 -9.55 25.92
C TRP A 630 3.20 -8.76 25.58
N SER A 631 3.57 -7.74 26.36
CA SER A 631 4.78 -6.95 26.09
C SER A 631 6.09 -7.75 26.23
N ARG A 632 6.05 -8.96 26.82
CA ARG A 632 7.18 -9.90 26.89
C ARG A 632 7.18 -10.97 25.78
N PHE A 633 6.12 -11.06 24.97
CA PHE A 633 5.96 -12.07 23.90
C PHE A 633 6.01 -11.49 22.47
N ILE A 634 6.18 -10.16 22.33
CA ILE A 634 6.58 -9.47 21.09
C ILE A 634 8.06 -9.16 21.23
#